data_AF-A0A349YNK3-F1
#
_entry.id   AF-A0A349YNK3-F1
#
_cell.length_a   1.000
_cell.length_b   1.000
_cell.length_c   1.000
_cell.angle_alpha   90.00
_cell.angle_beta   90.00
_cell.angle_gamma   90.00
#
_symmetry.space_group_name_H-M   'P 1'
#
loop_
_entity.id
_entity.type
_entity.pdbx_description
1 polymer ?
#
loop_
_entity_poly.entity_id
_entity_poly.type
_entity_poly.pdbx_seq_one_letter_code
_entity_poly.pdbx_strand_id
1 'polypeptide(L)'
;MKALPYIPYNILTYLATEEEEIWKLLKYNDYNALSKPELTYSEKLELIWKTGAQDKYSVFLTPLVEDVIAESKCILKVYDYYIHAKDLYVATPVYAFDFLYGGQMSLVEYNGVPVSRGDLFIHRAMAVLNGAYVAGIGKLTFHDDMSRYDLARSTIGNAKTFTGVQLYMSTLVGDSGKDVACGD
;
A
#
# COMPACT_ATOMS: atom_id res chain seq x y z
N MET A 1 12.09 19.88 -1.65
CA MET A 1 12.16 18.79 -0.65
C MET A 1 12.41 17.52 -1.45
N LYS A 2 13.39 16.68 -1.05
CA LYS A 2 13.69 15.48 -1.83
C LYS A 2 12.57 14.43 -1.68
N ALA A 3 12.01 13.96 -2.79
CA ALA A 3 10.89 13.02 -2.85
C ALA A 3 11.28 11.61 -2.38
N LEU A 4 12.51 11.19 -2.70
CA LEU A 4 13.07 9.91 -2.26
C LEU A 4 13.87 10.08 -0.96
N PRO A 5 13.83 9.12 -0.02
CA PRO A 5 13.15 7.81 -0.08
C PRO A 5 11.72 7.82 0.52
N TYR A 6 11.09 8.97 0.68
CA TYR A 6 9.86 9.11 1.48
C TYR A 6 8.57 8.67 0.77
N ILE A 7 8.64 8.30 -0.51
CA ILE A 7 7.46 8.01 -1.34
C ILE A 7 6.54 6.94 -0.71
N PRO A 8 7.01 5.75 -0.31
CA PRO A 8 6.13 4.75 0.31
C PRO A 8 5.43 5.25 1.58
N TYR A 9 6.14 6.01 2.42
CA TYR A 9 5.56 6.59 3.63
C TYR A 9 4.52 7.67 3.30
N ASN A 10 4.79 8.51 2.31
CA ASN A 10 3.87 9.55 1.85
C ASN A 10 2.58 8.95 1.26
N ILE A 11 2.69 7.82 0.56
CA ILE A 11 1.53 7.06 0.08
C ILE A 11 0.68 6.60 1.27
N LEU A 12 1.31 6.03 2.30
CA LEU A 12 0.60 5.60 3.51
C LEU A 12 -0.06 6.76 4.25
N THR A 13 0.61 7.90 4.40
CA THR A 13 0.02 9.06 5.07
C THR A 13 -1.15 9.63 4.29
N TYR A 14 -1.06 9.67 2.95
CA TYR A 14 -2.17 10.07 2.09
C TYR A 14 -3.34 9.09 2.19
N LEU A 15 -3.08 7.78 2.18
CA LEU A 15 -4.12 6.78 2.46
C LEU A 15 -4.72 6.94 3.86
N ALA A 16 -3.94 7.33 4.86
CA ALA A 16 -4.42 7.55 6.23
C ALA A 16 -5.36 8.76 6.35
N THR A 17 -5.26 9.75 5.45
CA THR A 17 -6.15 10.92 5.46
C THR A 17 -7.37 10.72 4.57
N GLU A 18 -7.21 10.14 3.38
CA GLU A 18 -8.25 10.10 2.36
C GLU A 18 -9.09 8.82 2.36
N GLU A 19 -8.62 7.76 3.02
CA GLU A 19 -9.27 6.45 2.98
C GLU A 19 -9.46 5.90 4.40
N GLU A 20 -10.69 5.65 4.81
CA GLU A 20 -10.99 5.12 6.15
C GLU A 20 -11.21 3.60 6.14
N GLU A 21 -11.86 3.08 5.09
CA GLU A 21 -12.28 1.68 5.05
C GLU A 21 -11.07 0.73 5.05
N ILE A 22 -10.01 1.07 4.31
CA ILE A 22 -8.76 0.28 4.33
C ILE A 22 -8.20 0.15 5.75
N TRP A 23 -8.20 1.23 6.54
CA TRP A 23 -7.64 1.20 7.89
C TRP A 23 -8.53 0.45 8.88
N LYS A 24 -9.85 0.55 8.73
CA LYS A 24 -10.79 -0.30 9.45
C LYS A 24 -10.54 -1.78 9.16
N LEU A 25 -10.32 -2.15 7.89
CA LEU A 25 -10.00 -3.53 7.51
C LEU A 25 -8.66 -4.01 8.08
N LEU A 26 -7.66 -3.12 8.21
CA LEU A 26 -6.36 -3.43 8.79
C LEU A 26 -6.38 -3.57 10.32
N LYS A 27 -7.29 -2.85 10.99
CA LYS A 27 -7.46 -2.87 12.45
C LYS A 27 -8.42 -3.95 12.91
N TYR A 28 -9.53 -4.13 12.19
CA TYR A 28 -10.64 -4.99 12.57
C TYR A 28 -10.74 -6.20 11.64
N ASN A 29 -10.59 -7.37 12.24
CA ASN A 29 -10.51 -8.65 11.53
C ASN A 29 -11.86 -9.34 11.34
N ASP A 30 -12.96 -8.74 11.81
CA ASP A 30 -14.29 -9.32 11.72
C ASP A 30 -15.00 -9.04 10.39
N TYR A 31 -16.10 -9.76 10.14
CA TYR A 31 -16.92 -9.61 8.93
C TYR A 31 -17.59 -8.24 8.83
N ASN A 32 -17.84 -7.56 9.95
CA ASN A 32 -18.50 -6.25 10.01
C ASN A 32 -17.49 -5.12 10.27
N ALA A 33 -16.24 -5.30 9.85
CA ALA A 33 -15.13 -4.37 10.14
C ALA A 33 -15.43 -2.93 9.74
N LEU A 34 -16.16 -2.71 8.64
CA LEU A 34 -16.48 -1.38 8.13
C LEU A 34 -17.50 -0.62 8.98
N SER A 35 -18.35 -1.36 9.70
CA SER A 35 -19.34 -0.80 10.65
C SER A 35 -18.73 -0.39 11.99
N LYS A 36 -17.44 -0.66 12.22
CA LYS A 36 -16.73 -0.26 13.44
C LYS A 36 -16.43 1.25 13.44
N PRO A 37 -16.12 1.83 14.62
CA PRO A 37 -15.71 3.23 14.71
C PRO A 37 -14.54 3.56 13.79
N GLU A 38 -14.48 4.81 13.33
CA GLU A 38 -13.35 5.33 12.58
C GLU A 38 -12.10 5.42 13.46
N LEU A 39 -10.94 5.21 12.86
CA LEU A 39 -9.66 5.35 13.53
C LEU A 39 -9.19 6.79 13.46
N THR A 40 -8.66 7.28 14.57
CA THR A 40 -7.89 8.52 14.56
C THR A 40 -6.60 8.36 13.75
N TYR A 41 -6.07 9.46 13.24
CA TYR A 41 -4.80 9.44 12.50
C TYR A 41 -3.65 8.82 13.31
N SER A 42 -3.62 9.03 14.63
CA SER A 42 -2.60 8.42 15.52
C SER A 42 -2.74 6.90 15.56
N GLU A 43 -3.97 6.38 15.72
CA GLU A 43 -4.23 4.94 15.74
C GLU A 43 -3.87 4.27 14.41
N LYS A 44 -4.06 4.97 13.29
CA LYS A 44 -3.60 4.51 11.96
C LYS A 44 -2.08 4.38 11.93
N LEU A 45 -1.35 5.42 12.34
CA LEU A 45 0.12 5.40 12.34
C LEU A 45 0.72 4.37 13.30
N GLU A 46 0.03 4.03 14.39
CA GLU A 46 0.44 2.97 15.32
C GLU A 46 0.43 1.57 14.69
N LEU A 47 -0.32 1.36 13.59
CA LEU A 47 -0.29 0.10 12.85
C LEU A 47 0.98 -0.08 12.02
N ILE A 48 1.78 0.98 11.83
CA ILE A 48 3.00 0.97 11.02
C ILE A 48 4.16 0.44 11.85
N TRP A 49 4.75 -0.67 11.40
CA TRP A 49 5.94 -1.23 12.01
C TRP A 49 7.17 -0.34 11.77
N LYS A 50 7.97 -0.17 12.82
CA LYS A 50 9.21 0.62 12.80
C LYS A 50 10.44 -0.20 13.18
N THR A 51 10.31 -1.03 14.20
CA THR A 51 11.37 -1.88 14.75
C THR A 51 10.77 -2.89 15.74
N GLY A 52 11.55 -3.93 16.08
CA GLY A 52 11.15 -4.96 17.04
C GLY A 52 10.15 -5.97 16.46
N ALA A 53 9.38 -6.61 17.34
CA ALA A 53 8.42 -7.64 16.95
C ALA A 53 7.36 -7.11 15.96
N GLN A 54 7.10 -7.87 14.91
CA GLN A 54 6.23 -7.54 13.78
C GLN A 54 4.79 -8.06 13.95
N ASP A 55 4.58 -9.02 14.84
CA ASP A 55 3.30 -9.66 15.13
C ASP A 55 2.20 -8.68 15.58
N LYS A 56 2.57 -7.53 16.15
CA LYS A 56 1.63 -6.49 16.63
C LYS A 56 1.20 -5.48 15.58
N TYR A 57 1.84 -5.45 14.41
CA TYR A 57 1.65 -4.40 13.42
C TYR A 57 0.98 -4.92 12.16
N SER A 58 0.20 -4.07 11.48
CA SER A 58 -0.53 -4.45 10.26
C SER A 58 0.05 -3.79 9.01
N VAL A 59 0.90 -2.78 9.14
CA VAL A 59 1.44 -2.02 8.00
C VAL A 59 2.96 -2.06 7.98
N PHE A 60 3.53 -2.38 6.83
CA PHE A 60 4.97 -2.53 6.64
C PHE A 60 5.45 -1.75 5.41
N LEU A 61 6.62 -1.13 5.53
CA LEU A 61 7.29 -0.46 4.40
C LEU A 61 8.33 -1.35 3.70
N THR A 62 8.36 -2.63 4.06
CA THR A 62 9.28 -3.64 3.55
C THR A 62 8.50 -4.86 3.05
N PRO A 63 9.00 -5.55 2.00
CA PRO A 63 8.33 -6.76 1.50
C PRO A 63 8.41 -7.93 2.50
N LEU A 64 9.45 -7.95 3.32
CA LEU A 64 9.72 -9.03 4.27
C LEU A 64 9.02 -8.79 5.61
N VAL A 65 8.28 -9.81 6.05
CA VAL A 65 7.78 -9.97 7.42
C VAL A 65 8.30 -11.34 7.87
N GLU A 66 9.18 -11.34 8.86
CA GLU A 66 9.94 -12.50 9.32
C GLU A 66 9.25 -13.23 10.46
N ASP A 67 8.55 -12.49 11.32
CA ASP A 67 7.90 -13.08 12.49
C ASP A 67 6.73 -13.97 12.08
N VAL A 68 6.60 -15.09 12.80
CA VAL A 68 5.44 -15.96 12.67
C VAL A 68 4.22 -15.24 13.25
N ILE A 69 3.25 -14.97 12.39
CA ILE A 69 1.97 -14.40 12.79
C ILE A 69 1.01 -15.56 13.06
N ALA A 70 0.79 -15.87 14.34
CA ALA A 70 -0.07 -16.96 14.77
C ALA A 70 -1.56 -16.64 14.60
N GLU A 71 -1.93 -15.37 14.76
CA GLU A 71 -3.32 -14.92 14.64
C GLU A 71 -3.63 -14.42 13.23
N SER A 72 -4.75 -14.88 12.70
CA SER A 72 -5.31 -14.40 11.44
C SER A 72 -5.53 -12.88 11.53
N LYS A 73 -4.86 -12.09 10.68
CA LYS A 73 -5.01 -10.62 10.59
C LYS A 73 -4.81 -10.11 9.17
N CYS A 74 -5.21 -8.87 8.93
CA CYS A 74 -4.88 -8.15 7.70
C CYS A 74 -3.50 -7.50 7.78
N ILE A 75 -2.76 -7.52 6.67
CA ILE A 75 -1.44 -6.91 6.52
C ILE A 75 -1.40 -6.12 5.22
N LEU A 76 -0.91 -4.89 5.28
CA LEU A 76 -0.58 -4.06 4.13
C LEU A 76 0.94 -3.88 4.07
N LYS A 77 1.54 -4.19 2.92
CA LYS A 77 2.93 -3.83 2.64
C LYS A 77 2.98 -2.82 1.52
N VAL A 78 3.73 -1.74 1.69
CA VAL A 78 3.95 -0.71 0.66
C VAL A 78 5.44 -0.50 0.50
N TYR A 79 5.98 -0.85 -0.67
CA TYR A 79 7.42 -0.79 -0.90
C TYR A 79 7.75 -0.49 -2.36
N ASP A 80 8.95 0.00 -2.61
CA ASP A 80 9.48 0.17 -3.95
C ASP A 80 9.77 -1.22 -4.56
N TYR A 81 9.03 -1.57 -5.60
CA TYR A 81 9.15 -2.85 -6.27
C TYR A 81 10.20 -2.82 -7.37
N TYR A 82 10.22 -1.75 -8.14
CA TYR A 82 11.01 -1.66 -9.35
C TYR A 82 11.20 -0.21 -9.76
N ILE A 83 12.42 0.17 -10.13
CA ILE A 83 12.70 1.49 -10.70
C ILE A 83 13.24 1.31 -12.12
N HIS A 84 12.57 1.92 -13.10
CA HIS A 84 13.04 1.99 -14.48
C HIS A 84 13.59 3.37 -14.80
N ALA A 85 14.83 3.47 -15.26
CA ALA A 85 15.35 4.73 -15.77
C ALA A 85 14.64 5.11 -17.08
N LYS A 86 14.16 6.35 -17.18
CA LYS A 86 13.48 6.84 -18.39
C LYS A 86 14.36 7.80 -19.18
N ASP A 87 14.96 8.77 -18.49
CA ASP A 87 15.80 9.82 -19.07
C ASP A 87 16.83 10.33 -18.06
N LEU A 88 17.66 11.31 -18.47
CA LEU A 88 18.59 11.97 -17.57
C LEU A 88 17.82 12.59 -16.38
N TYR A 89 18.14 12.10 -15.17
CA TYR A 89 17.51 12.49 -13.90
C TYR A 89 16.04 12.09 -13.73
N VAL A 90 15.43 11.36 -14.67
CA VAL A 90 14.02 10.94 -14.59
C VAL A 90 13.92 9.42 -14.59
N ALA A 91 13.18 8.88 -13.63
CA ALA A 91 12.87 7.46 -13.51
C ALA A 91 11.37 7.25 -13.25
N THR A 92 10.91 6.04 -13.59
CA THR A 92 9.59 5.53 -13.26
C THR A 92 9.73 4.46 -12.17
N PRO A 93 9.64 4.82 -10.88
CA PRO A 93 9.42 3.84 -9.82
C PRO A 93 8.01 3.24 -9.88
N VAL A 94 7.93 1.96 -9.54
CA VAL A 94 6.72 1.17 -9.37
C VAL A 94 6.65 0.75 -7.91
N TYR A 95 5.56 1.09 -7.24
CA TYR A 95 5.29 0.72 -5.86
C TYR A 95 4.34 -0.46 -5.80
N ALA A 96 4.68 -1.44 -4.96
CA ALA A 96 3.84 -2.58 -4.67
C ALA A 96 3.00 -2.33 -3.42
N PHE A 97 1.76 -2.78 -3.48
CA PHE A 97 0.80 -2.81 -2.40
C PHE A 97 0.37 -4.27 -2.22
N ASP A 98 0.93 -4.94 -1.21
CA ASP A 98 0.52 -6.30 -0.88
C ASP A 98 -0.53 -6.24 0.23
N PHE A 99 -1.76 -6.64 -0.07
CA PHE A 99 -2.83 -6.80 0.90
C PHE A 99 -2.98 -8.29 1.23
N LEU A 100 -2.51 -8.69 2.39
CA LEU A 100 -2.66 -10.04 2.91
C LEU A 100 -3.77 -10.08 3.96
N TYR A 101 -4.50 -11.18 4.01
CA TYR A 101 -5.53 -11.44 4.99
C TYR A 101 -5.65 -12.93 5.23
N GLY A 102 -6.06 -13.33 6.44
CA GLY A 102 -6.20 -14.74 6.74
C GLY A 102 -7.44 -15.35 6.07
N GLY A 103 -7.38 -16.66 5.78
CA GLY A 103 -8.43 -17.33 5.00
C GLY A 103 -9.84 -17.23 5.61
N GLN A 104 -9.94 -17.19 6.94
CA GLN A 104 -11.21 -17.08 7.67
C GLN A 104 -11.85 -15.67 7.62
N MET A 105 -11.13 -14.66 7.14
CA MET A 105 -11.62 -13.27 7.01
C MET A 105 -11.64 -12.78 5.56
N SER A 106 -11.70 -13.70 4.60
CA SER A 106 -11.66 -13.39 3.17
C SER A 106 -12.85 -12.56 2.68
N LEU A 107 -13.94 -12.51 3.45
CA LEU A 107 -15.13 -11.73 3.16
C LEU A 107 -15.33 -10.60 4.18
N VAL A 108 -16.01 -9.55 3.73
CA VAL A 108 -16.46 -8.44 4.56
C VAL A 108 -17.84 -7.99 4.09
N GLU A 109 -18.66 -7.52 5.02
CA GLU A 109 -19.93 -6.88 4.74
C GLU A 109 -19.66 -5.49 4.14
N TYR A 110 -20.21 -5.22 2.96
CA TYR A 110 -20.16 -3.92 2.32
C TYR A 110 -21.53 -3.60 1.71
N ASN A 111 -22.21 -2.57 2.24
CA ASN A 111 -23.50 -2.07 1.74
C ASN A 111 -24.61 -3.14 1.62
N GLY A 112 -24.70 -4.03 2.61
CA GLY A 112 -25.68 -5.11 2.72
C GLY A 112 -25.28 -6.41 2.01
N VAL A 113 -24.10 -6.48 1.38
CA VAL A 113 -23.67 -7.66 0.61
C VAL A 113 -22.28 -8.16 1.04
N PRO A 114 -22.05 -9.48 1.06
CA PRO A 114 -20.72 -10.03 1.26
C PRO A 114 -19.84 -9.74 0.04
N VAL A 115 -18.71 -9.09 0.25
CA VAL A 115 -17.70 -8.83 -0.80
C VAL A 115 -16.36 -9.45 -0.44
N SER A 116 -15.56 -9.75 -1.46
CA SER A 116 -14.16 -10.16 -1.30
C SER A 116 -13.37 -9.03 -0.65
N ARG A 117 -12.68 -9.32 0.45
CA ARG A 117 -11.83 -8.34 1.14
C ARG A 117 -10.68 -7.88 0.23
N GLY A 118 -10.13 -8.78 -0.58
CA GLY A 118 -9.09 -8.46 -1.56
C GLY A 118 -9.57 -7.50 -2.64
N ASP A 119 -10.75 -7.74 -3.20
CA ASP A 119 -11.30 -6.86 -4.24
C ASP A 119 -11.58 -5.47 -3.67
N LEU A 120 -12.14 -5.42 -2.45
CA LEU A 120 -12.38 -4.16 -1.77
C LEU A 120 -11.07 -3.39 -1.53
N PHE A 121 -9.99 -4.04 -1.07
CA PHE A 121 -8.69 -3.40 -0.92
C PHE A 121 -8.18 -2.77 -2.23
N ILE A 122 -8.19 -3.52 -3.33
CA ILE A 122 -7.72 -3.02 -4.64
C ILE A 122 -8.56 -1.82 -5.06
N HIS A 123 -9.89 -1.94 -5.04
CA HIS A 123 -10.78 -0.92 -5.57
C HIS A 123 -10.76 0.36 -4.72
N ARG A 124 -10.69 0.27 -3.39
CA ARG A 124 -10.53 1.44 -2.51
C ARG A 124 -9.18 2.12 -2.73
N ALA A 125 -8.09 1.35 -2.77
CA ALA A 125 -6.75 1.90 -3.01
C ALA A 125 -6.67 2.59 -4.38
N MET A 126 -7.18 1.96 -5.43
CA MET A 126 -7.23 2.55 -6.77
C MET A 126 -8.09 3.81 -6.82
N ALA A 127 -9.26 3.83 -6.17
CA ALA A 127 -10.15 4.99 -6.17
C ALA A 127 -9.50 6.23 -5.55
N VAL A 128 -8.63 6.04 -4.56
CA VAL A 128 -7.98 7.13 -3.82
C VAL A 128 -6.63 7.52 -4.41
N LEU A 129 -5.84 6.55 -4.88
CA LEU A 129 -4.46 6.79 -5.32
C LEU A 129 -4.32 7.07 -6.81
N ASN A 130 -5.19 6.53 -7.66
CA ASN A 130 -5.02 6.67 -9.10
C ASN A 130 -5.31 8.10 -9.55
N GLY A 131 -4.28 8.79 -10.05
CA GLY A 131 -4.31 10.20 -10.42
C GLY A 131 -4.01 11.16 -9.26
N ALA A 132 -3.80 10.67 -8.05
CA ALA A 132 -3.56 11.50 -6.86
C ALA A 132 -2.12 12.03 -6.79
N TYR A 133 -1.97 13.26 -6.33
CA TYR A 133 -0.67 13.85 -6.01
C TYR A 133 -0.30 13.48 -4.57
N VAL A 134 0.64 12.55 -4.44
CA VAL A 134 1.13 12.13 -3.13
C VAL A 134 2.36 12.95 -2.76
N ALA A 135 2.19 13.88 -1.80
CA ALA A 135 3.25 14.63 -1.12
C ALA A 135 4.42 15.15 -2.01
N GLY A 136 4.09 15.87 -3.10
CA GLY A 136 5.09 16.53 -3.95
C GLY A 136 5.76 15.63 -4.99
N ILE A 137 5.29 14.41 -5.14
CA ILE A 137 5.69 13.45 -6.18
C ILE A 137 4.73 13.61 -7.39
N GLY A 138 5.14 13.14 -8.57
CA GLY A 138 4.22 13.00 -9.70
C GLY A 138 2.96 12.19 -9.33
N LYS A 139 1.90 12.30 -10.13
CA LYS A 139 0.67 11.55 -9.91
C LYS A 139 0.96 10.05 -9.88
N LEU A 140 0.45 9.34 -8.88
CA LEU A 140 0.40 7.89 -8.91
C LEU A 140 -0.56 7.45 -10.00
N THR A 141 -0.16 6.49 -10.81
CA THR A 141 -0.92 6.04 -11.96
C THR A 141 -1.00 4.52 -11.98
N PHE A 142 -2.18 4.03 -12.35
CA PHE A 142 -2.39 2.66 -12.76
C PHE A 142 -2.51 2.63 -14.29
N HIS A 143 -1.38 2.55 -15.00
CA HIS A 143 -1.35 2.72 -16.46
C HIS A 143 -0.22 1.94 -17.14
N ASP A 144 -0.58 1.01 -18.04
CA ASP A 144 0.36 0.13 -18.75
C ASP A 144 1.48 0.88 -19.51
N ASP A 145 1.15 2.02 -20.13
CA ASP A 145 2.14 2.86 -20.84
C ASP A 145 3.16 3.49 -19.89
N MET A 146 2.81 3.67 -18.61
CA MET A 146 3.74 4.16 -17.61
C MET A 146 4.70 3.05 -17.18
N SER A 147 4.17 1.84 -16.96
CA SER A 147 4.95 0.65 -16.67
C SER A 147 4.12 -0.60 -16.95
N ARG A 148 4.72 -1.57 -17.65
CA ARG A 148 4.15 -2.93 -17.82
C ARG A 148 3.89 -3.68 -16.51
N TYR A 149 4.46 -3.19 -15.40
CA TYR A 149 4.28 -3.76 -14.08
C TYR A 149 3.05 -3.18 -13.37
N ASP A 150 2.41 -2.14 -13.90
CA ASP A 150 1.17 -1.59 -13.34
C ASP A 150 0.03 -2.58 -13.60
N LEU A 151 -0.32 -3.33 -12.57
CA LEU A 151 -1.34 -4.36 -12.62
C LEU A 151 -1.90 -4.63 -11.23
N ALA A 152 -3.10 -5.21 -11.19
CA ALA A 152 -3.64 -5.82 -10.00
C ALA A 152 -3.75 -7.33 -10.25
N ARG A 153 -3.35 -8.14 -9.28
CA ARG A 153 -3.46 -9.60 -9.39
C ARG A 153 -3.83 -10.23 -8.06
N SER A 154 -4.61 -11.29 -8.15
CA SER A 154 -4.86 -12.20 -7.04
C SER A 154 -3.65 -13.11 -6.89
N THR A 155 -2.70 -12.82 -5.98
CA THR A 155 -1.54 -13.71 -5.78
C THR A 155 -0.87 -13.56 -4.40
N ILE A 156 -0.46 -14.73 -3.88
CA ILE A 156 0.49 -15.10 -2.81
C ILE A 156 0.02 -14.97 -1.35
N GLY A 157 -0.38 -16.11 -0.80
CA GLY A 157 0.00 -16.47 0.56
C GLY A 157 0.39 -17.96 0.60
N ASN A 158 0.90 -18.45 1.73
CA ASN A 158 1.03 -19.89 1.86
C ASN A 158 -0.40 -20.46 1.85
N ALA A 159 -0.66 -21.57 1.16
CA ALA A 159 -2.02 -22.11 0.99
C ALA A 159 -2.69 -22.57 2.32
N LYS A 160 -2.17 -22.17 3.48
CA LYS A 160 -2.59 -22.60 4.82
C LYS A 160 -2.99 -21.45 5.75
N THR A 161 -2.30 -20.31 5.78
CA THR A 161 -2.51 -19.26 6.80
C THR A 161 -2.87 -17.89 6.24
N PHE A 162 -2.36 -17.50 5.07
CA PHE A 162 -2.67 -16.20 4.46
C PHE A 162 -3.04 -16.39 2.99
N THR A 163 -3.91 -15.51 2.51
CA THR A 163 -4.08 -15.25 1.08
C THR A 163 -4.01 -13.73 0.88
N GLY A 164 -4.02 -13.27 -0.36
CA GLY A 164 -3.91 -11.86 -0.61
C GLY A 164 -3.98 -11.46 -2.07
N VAL A 165 -3.93 -10.16 -2.25
CA VAL A 165 -3.94 -9.49 -3.55
C VAL A 165 -2.79 -8.50 -3.60
N GLN A 166 -2.28 -8.27 -4.81
CA GLN A 166 -1.22 -7.31 -5.07
C GLN A 166 -1.71 -6.26 -6.05
N LEU A 167 -1.43 -5.00 -5.75
CA LEU A 167 -1.62 -3.86 -6.64
C LEU A 167 -0.25 -3.22 -6.88
N TYR A 168 0.03 -2.90 -8.13
CA TYR A 168 1.23 -2.18 -8.54
C TYR A 168 0.81 -0.89 -9.22
N MET A 169 1.42 0.22 -8.79
CA MET A 169 1.18 1.53 -9.37
C MET A 169 2.50 2.26 -9.50
N SER A 170 2.64 3.06 -10.55
CA SER A 170 3.85 3.78 -10.86
C SER A 170 3.68 5.29 -10.75
N THR A 171 4.79 6.01 -10.72
CA THR A 171 4.83 7.47 -10.81
C THR A 171 6.12 7.90 -11.48
N LEU A 172 6.16 9.14 -11.98
CA LEU A 172 7.39 9.74 -12.53
C LEU A 172 8.11 10.53 -11.46
N VAL A 173 9.41 10.27 -11.32
CA VAL A 173 10.29 10.94 -10.35
C VAL A 173 11.50 11.52 -11.05
N GLY A 174 11.69 12.83 -10.92
CA GLY A 174 12.80 13.59 -11.51
C GLY A 174 13.92 13.99 -10.53
N ASP A 175 13.92 13.44 -9.32
CA ASP A 175 14.63 14.01 -8.16
C ASP A 175 15.78 13.13 -7.62
N SER A 176 16.34 12.27 -8.48
CA SER A 176 17.43 11.34 -8.11
C SER A 176 18.83 11.83 -8.51
N GLY A 177 18.95 13.03 -9.11
CA GLY A 177 20.20 13.62 -9.58
C GLY A 177 20.94 14.51 -8.57
N LYS A 178 22.22 14.81 -8.86
CA LYS A 178 22.89 15.98 -8.28
C LYS A 178 22.37 17.21 -9.02
N ASP A 179 21.92 18.21 -8.27
CA ASP A 179 21.75 19.56 -8.80
C ASP A 179 23.15 20.09 -9.12
N VAL A 180 23.54 20.02 -10.39
CA VAL A 180 24.76 20.68 -10.85
C VAL A 180 24.33 22.07 -11.28
N ALA A 181 24.58 23.07 -10.44
CA ALA A 181 24.41 24.46 -10.85
C ALA A 181 25.27 24.69 -12.11
N CYS A 182 24.78 25.46 -13.09
CA CYS A 182 25.62 25.89 -14.21
C CYS A 182 26.86 26.62 -13.66
N GLY A 183 28.02 25.95 -13.64
CA GLY A 183 29.26 26.52 -13.12
C GLY A 183 30.29 25.54 -12.53
N ASP A 184 29.95 24.27 -12.30
CA ASP A 184 30.90 23.22 -11.90
C ASP A 184 31.49 22.43 -13.08
#